data_AF-A0A7I0ITD2-F1
#
_entry.id   AF-A0A7I0ITD2-F1
#
_cell.length_a   1.000
_cell.length_b   1.000
_cell.length_c   1.000
_cell.angle_alpha   90.00
_cell.angle_beta   90.00
_cell.angle_gamma   90.00
#
_symmetry.space_group_name_H-M   'P 1'
#
loop_
_entity.id
_entity.type
_entity.pdbx_description
1 polymer ?
#
loop_
_entity_poly.entity_id
_entity_poly.type
_entity_poly.pdbx_seq_one_letter_code
_entity_poly.pdbx_strand_id
1 'polypeptide(L)' 'ASGSMMAESIRGKTVAQAENILSRFKNMFLEDKDPQFEEELEDLESMESVKKIPARIKCAVLPWNTLERALERASKRSA' A
#
# COMPACT_ATOMS: atom_id res chain seq x y z
N ALA A 1 2.86 -11.57 -5.39
CA ALA A 1 2.78 -11.27 -3.95
C ALA A 1 2.17 -9.89 -3.73
N SER A 2 2.94 -8.78 -3.81
CA SER A 2 2.47 -7.43 -3.45
C SER A 2 1.10 -7.03 -4.03
N GLY A 3 0.84 -7.28 -5.32
CA GLY A 3 -0.45 -6.93 -5.93
C GLY A 3 -1.66 -7.69 -5.35
N SER A 4 -1.46 -8.94 -4.92
CA SER A 4 -2.51 -9.72 -4.25
C SER A 4 -2.75 -9.21 -2.84
N MET A 5 -1.69 -8.96 -2.07
CA MET A 5 -1.77 -8.40 -0.72
C MET A 5 -2.45 -7.01 -0.74
N MET A 6 -2.11 -6.18 -1.73
CA MET A 6 -2.78 -4.90 -1.96
C MET A 6 -4.27 -5.08 -2.21
N ALA A 7 -4.66 -5.96 -3.14
CA ALA A 7 -6.06 -6.18 -3.48
C ALA A 7 -6.90 -6.67 -2.28
N GLU A 8 -6.36 -7.59 -1.48
CA GLU A 8 -7.04 -8.06 -0.26
C GLU A 8 -7.12 -6.97 0.81
N SER A 9 -6.05 -6.20 1.02
CA SER A 9 -6.02 -5.13 2.04
C SER A 9 -7.08 -4.03 1.84
N ILE A 10 -7.48 -3.78 0.58
CA ILE A 10 -8.45 -2.72 0.24
C ILE A 10 -9.86 -3.26 -0.06
N ARG A 11 -10.04 -4.59 -0.09
CA ARG A 11 -11.33 -5.21 -0.44
C ARG A 11 -12.38 -4.86 0.61
N GLY A 12 -13.51 -4.32 0.18
CA GLY A 12 -14.62 -3.93 1.06
C GLY A 12 -14.35 -2.68 1.92
N LYS A 13 -13.19 -2.04 1.77
CA LYS A 13 -12.86 -0.78 2.44
C LYS A 13 -13.36 0.41 1.60
N THR A 14 -13.65 1.52 2.27
CA THR A 14 -13.96 2.80 1.62
C THR A 14 -12.73 3.40 0.95
N VAL A 15 -12.93 4.37 0.06
CA VAL A 15 -11.83 5.13 -0.58
C VAL A 15 -10.89 5.74 0.47
N ALA A 16 -11.43 6.38 1.50
CA ALA A 16 -10.64 6.99 2.57
C ALA A 16 -9.81 5.96 3.37
N GLN A 17 -10.36 4.77 3.61
CA GLN A 17 -9.63 3.67 4.24
C GLN A 17 -8.52 3.14 3.33
N ALA A 18 -8.79 2.96 2.04
CA ALA A 18 -7.78 2.53 1.07
C ALA A 18 -6.63 3.56 0.95
N GLU A 19 -6.94 4.85 0.99
CA GLU A 19 -5.93 5.93 1.03
C GLU A 19 -5.07 5.88 2.29
N ASN A 20 -5.68 5.59 3.45
CA ASN A 20 -4.95 5.41 4.70
C ASN A 20 -3.97 4.23 4.63
N ILE A 21 -4.42 3.07 4.14
CA ILE A 21 -3.59 1.87 3.96
C ILE A 21 -2.45 2.15 2.97
N LEU A 22 -2.75 2.80 1.84
CA LEU A 22 -1.75 3.22 0.87
C LEU A 22 -0.69 4.12 1.50
N SER A 23 -1.10 5.12 2.29
CA SER A 23 -0.18 6.03 2.98
C SER A 23 0.71 5.28 3.96
N ARG A 24 0.16 4.38 4.79
CA ARG A 24 0.95 3.54 5.71
C ARG A 24 1.95 2.66 4.97
N PHE A 25 1.53 1.99 3.89
CA PHE A 25 2.41 1.15 3.08
C PHE A 25 3.55 1.96 2.45
N LYS A 26 3.27 3.16 1.93
CA LYS A 26 4.32 4.04 1.39
C LYS A 26 5.25 4.55 2.49
N ASN A 27 4.72 4.94 3.65
CA ASN A 27 5.53 5.41 4.78
C ASN A 27 6.44 4.31 5.33
N MET A 28 5.97 3.06 5.34
CA MET A 28 6.81 1.91 5.61
C MET A 28 8.04 1.96 4.70
N PHE A 29 7.87 2.02 3.37
CA PHE A 29 9.00 2.01 2.43
C PHE A 29 9.84 3.30 2.35
N LEU A 30 9.28 4.46 2.69
CA LEU A 30 9.90 5.77 2.42
C LEU A 30 10.47 6.47 3.67
N GLU A 31 9.89 6.25 4.86
CA GLU A 31 10.23 7.04 6.05
C GLU A 31 10.90 6.24 7.17
N ASP A 32 11.17 4.94 6.98
CA ASP A 32 11.69 4.03 8.01
C ASP A 32 10.95 4.12 9.36
N LYS A 33 9.66 4.48 9.30
CA LYS A 33 8.77 4.46 10.45
C LYS A 33 8.21 3.06 10.60
N ASP A 34 8.13 2.61 11.85
CA ASP A 34 7.48 1.37 12.23
C ASP A 34 5.98 1.50 11.92
N PRO A 35 5.49 0.83 10.86
CA PRO A 35 4.14 1.06 10.40
C PRO A 35 3.21 0.21 11.25
N GLN A 36 2.48 0.84 12.18
CA GLN A 36 1.42 0.14 12.88
C GLN A 36 0.24 -0.12 11.94
N PHE A 37 0.14 -1.36 11.47
CA PHE A 37 -1.02 -1.84 10.74
C PHE A 37 -2.09 -2.35 11.73
N GLU A 38 -3.33 -2.40 11.26
CA GLU A 38 -4.38 -3.14 11.99
C GLU A 38 -4.05 -4.64 11.92
N GLU A 39 -4.57 -5.43 12.88
CA GLU A 39 -4.31 -6.88 12.95
C GLU A 39 -4.68 -7.60 11.63
N GLU A 40 -5.72 -7.13 10.92
CA GLU A 40 -6.12 -7.61 9.59
C GLU A 40 -5.08 -7.36 8.47
N LEU A 41 -4.09 -6.50 8.73
CA LEU A 41 -3.11 -6.01 7.77
C LEU A 41 -1.67 -6.34 8.19
N GLU A 42 -1.47 -7.17 9.21
CA GLU A 42 -0.15 -7.63 9.69
C GLU A 42 0.68 -8.29 8.57
N ASP A 43 0.02 -8.94 7.61
CA ASP A 43 0.67 -9.51 6.42
C ASP A 43 1.45 -8.45 5.60
N LEU A 44 1.05 -7.17 5.65
CA LEU A 44 1.76 -6.08 4.99
C LEU A 44 3.10 -5.76 5.68
N GLU A 45 3.24 -6.00 6.99
CA GLU A 45 4.48 -5.79 7.75
C GLU A 45 5.59 -6.72 7.24
N SER A 46 5.23 -7.91 6.78
CA SER A 46 6.19 -8.84 6.15
C SER A 46 6.93 -8.23 4.96
N MET A 47 6.35 -7.23 4.29
CA MET A 47 6.96 -6.51 3.17
C MET A 47 8.10 -5.60 3.60
N GLU A 48 8.26 -5.27 4.88
CA GLU A 48 9.40 -4.49 5.38
C GLU A 48 10.74 -5.16 5.05
N SER A 49 10.79 -6.50 5.12
CA SER A 49 11.96 -7.29 4.74
C SER A 49 12.43 -7.02 3.30
N VAL A 50 11.53 -6.61 2.40
CA VAL A 50 11.83 -6.29 0.98
C VAL A 50 12.67 -5.02 0.85
N LYS A 51 12.63 -4.09 1.83
CA LYS A 51 13.51 -2.91 1.84
C LYS A 51 14.99 -3.28 1.78
N LYS A 52 15.36 -4.41 2.39
CA LYS A 52 16.74 -4.91 2.43
C LYS A 52 17.21 -5.49 1.10
N ILE A 53 16.31 -5.57 0.09
CA ILE A 53 16.60 -6.13 -1.23
C ILE A 53 16.26 -5.08 -2.31
N PRO A 54 17.17 -4.16 -2.64
CA PRO A 54 16.91 -3.04 -3.55
C PRO A 54 16.30 -3.44 -4.90
N ALA A 55 16.72 -4.58 -5.44
CA ALA A 55 16.19 -5.13 -6.69
C ALA A 55 14.69 -5.47 -6.64
N ARG A 56 14.12 -5.69 -5.45
CA ARG A 56 12.72 -6.11 -5.24
C ARG A 56 11.80 -4.96 -4.82
N ILE A 57 12.35 -3.82 -4.41
CA ILE A 57 11.57 -2.64 -4.00
C ILE A 57 10.63 -2.18 -5.13
N LYS A 58 11.14 -2.05 -6.36
CA LYS A 58 10.34 -1.61 -7.52
C LYS A 58 9.13 -2.52 -7.77
N CYS A 59 9.32 -3.83 -7.69
CA CYS A 59 8.24 -4.80 -7.86
C CYS A 59 7.24 -4.77 -6.70
N ALA A 60 7.70 -4.47 -5.49
CA ALA A 60 6.82 -4.34 -4.32
C ALA A 60 5.93 -3.11 -4.41
N VAL A 61 6.44 -1.95 -4.85
CA VAL A 61 5.69 -0.68 -4.85
C VAL A 61 4.82 -0.46 -6.09
N LEU A 62 5.10 -1.13 -7.21
CA LEU A 62 4.35 -0.98 -8.47
C LEU A 62 2.81 -1.05 -8.33
N PRO A 63 2.22 -2.07 -7.69
CA PRO A 63 0.76 -2.15 -7.51
C PRO A 63 0.20 -0.99 -6.68
N TRP A 64 0.94 -0.53 -5.68
CA TRP A 64 0.53 0.58 -4.79
C TRP A 64 0.58 1.92 -5.51
N ASN A 65 1.59 2.17 -6.33
CA ASN A 65 1.64 3.35 -7.21
C ASN A 65 0.49 3.35 -8.23
N THR A 66 0.05 2.17 -8.66
CA THR A 66 -1.11 2.04 -9.56
C THR A 66 -2.41 2.36 -8.84
N LEU A 67 -2.57 1.86 -7.60
CA LEU A 67 -3.70 2.17 -6.73
C LEU A 67 -3.81 3.68 -6.47
N GLU A 68 -2.71 4.33 -6.09
CA GLU A 68 -2.66 5.79 -5.88
C GLU A 68 -3.24 6.56 -7.08
N ARG A 69 -2.72 6.27 -8.27
CA ARG A 69 -3.18 6.92 -9.51
C ARG A 69 -4.65 6.61 -9.82
N ALA A 70 -5.13 5.42 -9.47
CA ALA A 70 -6.53 5.05 -9.65
C ALA A 70 -7.45 5.84 -8.71
N LEU A 71 -7.06 5.98 -7.44
CA LEU A 71 -7.81 6.76 -6.43
C LEU A 71 -7.83 8.25 -6.80
N GLU A 72 -6.69 8.82 -7.19
CA GLU A 72 -6.62 10.21 -7.68
C GLU A 72 -7.55 10.47 -8.88
N ARG A 73 -7.59 9.54 -9.84
CA ARG A 73 -8.47 9.64 -11.01
C ARG A 73 -9.95 9.50 -10.63
N ALA A 74 -10.28 8.62 -9.67
CA ALA A 74 -11.64 8.46 -9.18
C ALA A 74 -12.13 9.72 -8.47
N SER A 75 -11.28 10.33 -7.63
CA SER A 75 -11.55 11.60 -6.98
C SER A 75 -11.79 12.73 -7.99
N LYS A 76 -10.91 12.87 -9.00
CA LYS A 76 -11.06 13.88 -10.08
C LYS A 76 -12.26 13.68 -11.00
N ARG A 77 -12.84 12.48 -11.11
CA ARG A 77 -14.08 12.23 -11.88
C ARG A 77 -15.35 12.52 -11.09
N SER A 78 -15.24 12.74 -9.79
CA SER A 78 -16.37 12.98 -8.88
C SER A 78 -16.58 14.47 -8.58
N ALA A 79 -15.77 15.34 -9.17
CA ALA A 79 -15.82 16.81 -9.13
C ALA A 79 -16.13 17.36 -10.52
#